data_AF-T1D080-F1
#
_entry.id   AF-T1D080-F1
#
_cell.length_a   1.000
_cell.length_b   1.000
_cell.length_c   1.000
_cell.angle_alpha   90.00
_cell.angle_beta   90.00
_cell.angle_gamma   90.00
#
_symmetry.space_group_name_H-M   'P 1'
#
loop_
_entity.id
_entity.type
_entity.pdbx_description
1 polymer ?
#
loop_
_entity_poly.entity_id
_entity_poly.type
_entity_poly.pdbx_seq_one_letter_code
_entity_poly.pdbx_strand_id
1 'polypeptide(L)' 'MGYTKEEMTAHGFRAMASTNLEQLGYDSRLIELQLAHTDQNEIRAAYKRDAYLLRLEERKTMMQRWSDW' A
#
# COMPACT_ATOMS: atom_id res chain seq x y z
N MET A 1 -25.41 -7.54 -7.33
CA MET A 1 -24.95 -6.13 -7.44
C MET A 1 -23.42 -6.20 -7.41
N GLY A 2 -22.68 -5.96 -8.47
CA GLY A 2 -22.94 -5.06 -9.60
C GLY A 2 -21.84 -4.00 -9.56
N TYR A 3 -20.64 -4.38 -10.00
CA TYR A 3 -19.61 -3.45 -10.43
C TYR A 3 -18.92 -4.10 -11.63
N THR A 4 -18.99 -3.43 -12.78
CA THR A 4 -18.30 -3.81 -14.01
C THR A 4 -16.80 -3.53 -13.88
N LYS A 5 -15.94 -4.24 -14.63
CA LYS A 5 -14.47 -4.03 -14.61
C LYS A 5 -14.05 -2.58 -14.95
N GLU A 6 -14.97 -1.80 -15.50
CA GLU A 6 -14.81 -0.41 -15.94
C GLU A 6 -15.20 0.59 -14.84
N GLU A 7 -15.89 0.15 -13.80
CA GLU A 7 -16.18 0.98 -12.62
C GLU A 7 -14.99 0.93 -11.66
N MET A 8 -14.28 2.06 -11.54
CA MET A 8 -13.26 2.24 -10.51
C MET A 8 -13.89 2.12 -9.13
N THR A 9 -13.85 0.91 -8.57
CA THR A 9 -14.17 0.66 -7.17
C THR A 9 -12.97 1.02 -6.30
N ALA A 10 -13.20 1.26 -5.00
CA ALA A 10 -12.11 1.47 -4.04
C ALA A 10 -11.07 0.34 -4.06
N HIS A 11 -11.48 -0.89 -4.38
CA HIS A 11 -10.57 -2.02 -4.56
C HIS A 11 -9.75 -1.91 -5.86
N GLY A 12 -10.37 -1.51 -6.97
CA GLY A 12 -9.67 -1.24 -8.24
C GLY A 12 -8.64 -0.12 -8.12
N PHE A 13 -8.94 0.92 -7.33
CA PHE A 13 -8.00 1.99 -7.03
C PHE A 13 -6.76 1.49 -6.25
N ARG A 14 -6.96 0.61 -5.26
CA ARG A 14 -5.86 0.00 -4.49
C ARG A 14 -4.99 -0.90 -5.36
N ALA A 15 -5.59 -1.70 -6.23
CA ALA A 15 -4.86 -2.56 -7.16
C ALA A 15 -4.00 -1.72 -8.13
N MET A 16 -4.57 -0.65 -8.69
CA MET A 16 -3.83 0.28 -9.56
C MET A 16 -2.66 0.96 -8.82
N ALA A 17 -2.91 1.48 -7.62
CA ALA A 17 -1.88 2.12 -6.81
C ALA A 17 -0.74 1.15 -6.47
N SER A 18 -1.05 -0.11 -6.14
CA SER A 18 -0.05 -1.14 -5.87
C SER A 18 0.86 -1.36 -7.08
N THR A 19 0.28 -1.60 -8.26
CA THR A 19 1.03 -1.85 -9.49
C THR A 19 1.91 -0.66 -9.89
N ASN A 20 1.42 0.57 -9.71
CA ASN A 20 2.19 1.76 -10.06
C ASN A 20 3.35 2.00 -9.07
N LEU A 21 3.12 1.79 -7.77
CA LEU A 21 4.16 1.91 -6.76
C LEU A 21 5.25 0.85 -6.90
N GLU A 22 4.91 -0.38 -7.28
CA GLU A 22 5.91 -1.41 -7.58
C GLU A 22 6.73 -1.05 -8.82
N GLN A 23 6.12 -0.50 -9.87
CA GLN A 23 6.85 -0.01 -11.05
C GLN A 23 7.79 1.15 -10.74
N LEU A 24 7.46 1.98 -9.75
CA LEU A 24 8.34 3.04 -9.24
C LEU A 24 9.48 2.50 -8.35
N GLY A 25 9.55 1.18 -8.13
CA GLY A 25 10.62 0.51 -7.40
C GLY A 25 10.46 0.52 -5.88
N TYR A 26 9.26 0.81 -5.37
CA TYR A 26 9.03 0.76 -3.92
C TYR A 26 8.93 -0.68 -3.41
N ASP A 27 9.45 -0.92 -2.20
CA ASP A 27 9.39 -2.23 -1.54
C ASP A 27 7.92 -2.63 -1.29
N SER A 28 7.54 -3.83 -1.70
CA SER A 28 6.17 -4.33 -1.54
C SER A 28 5.70 -4.31 -0.07
N ARG A 29 6.59 -4.45 0.92
CA ARG A 29 6.23 -4.33 2.34
C ARG A 29 5.80 -2.91 2.71
N LEU A 30 6.36 -1.89 2.06
CA LEU A 30 6.00 -0.49 2.25
C LEU A 30 4.61 -0.19 1.65
N ILE A 31 4.33 -0.79 0.48
CA ILE A 31 3.04 -0.71 -0.21
C ILE A 31 1.96 -1.42 0.63
N GLU A 32 2.23 -2.63 1.12
CA GLU A 32 1.31 -3.38 1.98
C GLU A 32 1.00 -2.67 3.30
N LEU A 33 1.99 -1.97 3.89
CA LEU A 33 1.76 -1.09 5.05
C LEU A 33 0.81 0.07 4.73
N GLN A 34 0.85 0.59 3.50
CA GLN A 34 -0.02 1.68 3.06
C GLN A 34 -1.43 1.20 2.71
N LEU A 35 -1.57 -0.01 2.17
CA LEU A 35 -2.85 -0.62 1.84
C LEU A 35 -3.61 -1.14 3.08
N ALA A 36 -2.99 -1.04 4.27
CA ALA A 36 -3.54 -1.49 5.54
C ALA A 36 -4.00 -2.96 5.49
N HIS A 37 -3.29 -3.77 4.72
CA HIS A 37 -3.57 -5.20 4.65
C HIS A 37 -3.19 -5.86 5.97
N THR A 38 -4.12 -6.67 6.49
CA THR A 38 -3.86 -7.49 7.66
C THR A 38 -2.79 -8.52 7.33
N ASP A 39 -1.70 -8.50 8.08
CA ASP A 39 -0.67 -9.54 7.96
C ASP A 39 -1.27 -10.86 8.46
N GLN A 40 -1.15 -11.93 7.70
CA GLN A 40 -1.63 -13.24 8.13
C GLN A 40 -0.77 -13.85 9.24
N ASN A 41 0.42 -13.29 9.49
CA ASN A 41 1.31 -13.74 10.55
C ASN A 41 1.19 -12.82 11.78
N GLU A 42 0.47 -13.30 12.80
CA GLU A 42 0.19 -12.56 14.04
C GLU A 42 1.47 -12.18 14.81
N ILE A 43 2.51 -13.01 14.76
CA ILE A 43 3.81 -12.72 15.40
C ILE A 43 4.46 -11.52 14.70
N ARG A 44 4.46 -11.50 13.36
CA ARG A 44 4.96 -10.35 12.58
C ARG A 44 4.11 -9.09 12.78
N ALA A 45 2.80 -9.25 12.94
CA ALA A 45 1.89 -8.13 13.20
C ALA A 45 2.23 -7.41 14.52
N ALA A 46 2.64 -8.15 15.55
CA ALA A 46 3.07 -7.58 16.84
C ALA A 46 4.33 -6.70 16.71
N TYR A 47 5.33 -7.14 15.94
CA TYR A 47 6.57 -6.36 15.69
C TYR A 47 6.40 -5.25 14.64
N LYS A 48 5.29 -5.25 13.88
CA LYS A 48 5.04 -4.29 12.79
C LYS A 48 4.79 -2.85 13.29
N ARG A 49 4.40 -2.67 14.55
CA ARG A 49 4.10 -1.34 15.12
C ARG A 49 5.33 -0.42 15.13
N ASP A 50 6.49 -0.96 15.45
CA ASP A 50 7.76 -0.23 15.43
C ASP A 50 8.24 0.00 13.99
N ALA A 51 8.05 -0.99 13.12
CA ALA A 51 8.36 -0.85 11.69
C ALA A 51 7.49 0.22 11.00
N TYR A 52 6.26 0.44 11.46
CA TYR A 52 5.38 1.50 10.96
C TYR A 52 5.94 2.89 11.25
N LEU A 53 6.41 3.12 12.49
CA LEU A 53 6.99 4.39 12.92
C LEU A 53 8.34 4.64 12.22
N LEU A 54 9.18 3.60 12.11
CA LEU A 54 10.49 3.70 11.47
C LEU A 54 10.42 3.98 9.96
N ARG A 55 9.32 3.60 9.30
CA ARG A 55 9.13 3.78 7.85
C ARG A 55 8.17 4.90 7.48
N LEU A 56 7.81 5.76 8.43
CA LEU A 56 6.87 6.84 8.19
C LEU A 56 7.37 7.82 7.11
N GLU A 57 8.66 8.16 7.13
CA GLU A 57 9.26 9.08 6.14
C GLU A 57 9.33 8.46 4.74
N GLU A 58 9.64 7.17 4.64
CA GLU A 58 9.61 6.43 3.37
C GLU A 58 8.17 6.39 2.80
N ARG A 59 7.18 6.15 3.66
CA ARG A 59 5.76 6.16 3.27
C ARG A 59 5.29 7.53 2.81
N LYS A 60 5.70 8.61 3.49
CA LYS A 60 5.38 9.99 3.05
C LYS A 60 5.97 10.26 1.67
N THR A 61 7.24 9.93 1.46
CA THR A 61 7.91 10.11 0.17
C THR A 61 7.22 9.30 -0.93
N MET A 62 6.86 8.05 -0.64
CA MET A 62 6.12 7.18 -1.55
C MET A 62 4.76 7.78 -1.93
N MET A 63 4.02 8.30 -0.95
CA MET A 63 2.71 8.91 -1.20
C MET A 63 2.79 10.23 -1.93
N GLN A 64 3.85 11.02 -1.71
CA GLN A 64 4.10 12.21 -2.50
C GLN A 64 4.39 11.86 -3.96
N ARG A 65 5.25 10.85 -4.21
CA ARG A 65 5.52 10.41 -5.58
C ARG A 65 4.30 9.82 -6.29
N TRP A 66 3.42 9.15 -5.53
CA TRP A 66 2.15 8.70 -6.06
C TRP A 66 1.21 9.86 -6.41
N SER A 67 1.18 10.94 -5.62
CA SER A 67 0.36 12.11 -5.93
C SER A 67 0.91 12.97 -7.08
N ASP A 68 2.22 12.89 -7.34
CA ASP A 68 2.89 13.62 -8.41
C ASP A 68 2.81 12.91 -9.78
N TRP A 69 2.19 11.71 -9.83
CA TRP A 69 1.96 10.89 -11.03
C TRP A 69 0.58 11.14 -11.62
#